data_AF-A0A5N1K1P0-F1
#
_entry.id   AF-A0A5N1K1P0-F1
#
_cell.length_a   1.000
_cell.length_b   1.000
_cell.length_c   1.000
_cell.angle_alpha   90.00
_cell.angle_beta   90.00
_cell.angle_gamma   90.00
#
_symmetry.space_group_name_H-M   'P 1'
#
loop_
_entity.id
_entity.type
_entity.pdbx_description
1 polymer ?
#
loop_
_entity_poly.entity_id
_entity_poly.type
_entity_poly.pdbx_seq_one_letter_code
_entity_poly.pdbx_strand_id
1 'polypeptide(L)'
;MNFYEVRGDGPVHRIPPAVKLIALFGLSVVLFILKSPANLGVVTSLVVAGSLVSSRTAVIQWLKSWPLLLTISVVVVWTAYADSVQAASIVLMRLGSLTLFAAVITATTPIGQFIDTITKAARPFEAIGIGNARDIGLAIGLVIRFVPEVNARYRSVAEAHRARGLKMRLSTVIVPMVIGTLQSADEIANAIDARCIRNELRKQN
;
A
#
# COMPACT_ATOMS: atom_id res chain seq x y z
N MET A 1 -4.88 -14.26 -16.55
CA MET A 1 -5.10 -14.84 -15.20
C MET A 1 -6.05 -13.91 -14.46
N ASN A 2 -7.29 -14.37 -14.31
CA ASN A 2 -8.41 -13.65 -13.73
C ASN A 2 -7.98 -12.96 -12.42
N PHE A 3 -8.24 -11.66 -12.32
CA PHE A 3 -8.32 -10.98 -11.02
C PHE A 3 -9.57 -11.52 -10.33
N TYR A 4 -9.49 -12.77 -9.84
CA TYR A 4 -10.35 -13.15 -8.74
C TYR A 4 -10.00 -12.18 -7.63
N GLU A 5 -10.88 -11.20 -7.44
CA GLU A 5 -11.28 -10.77 -6.12
C GLU A 5 -11.37 -12.05 -5.28
N VAL A 6 -10.28 -12.43 -4.60
CA VAL A 6 -10.41 -13.26 -3.42
C VAL A 6 -11.05 -12.31 -2.41
N ARG A 7 -12.37 -12.16 -2.55
CA ARG A 7 -13.25 -11.75 -1.47
C ARG A 7 -12.96 -12.75 -0.38
N GLY A 8 -12.08 -12.38 0.55
CA GLY A 8 -12.11 -13.02 1.84
C GLY A 8 -13.49 -12.69 2.39
N ASP A 9 -14.37 -13.66 2.53
CA ASP A 9 -15.75 -13.43 3.01
C ASP A 9 -15.82 -13.05 4.50
N GLY A 10 -14.67 -12.73 5.12
CA GLY A 10 -14.57 -12.28 6.49
C GLY A 10 -15.04 -10.82 6.67
N PRO A 11 -15.66 -10.48 7.81
CA PRO A 11 -16.16 -9.13 8.10
C PRO A 11 -15.08 -8.04 7.98
N VAL A 12 -13.81 -8.40 8.21
CA VAL A 12 -12.65 -7.48 8.15
C VAL A 12 -12.27 -7.12 6.71
N HIS A 13 -12.61 -7.94 5.73
CA HIS A 13 -12.34 -7.65 4.32
C HIS A 13 -13.35 -6.67 3.72
N ARG A 14 -14.54 -6.54 4.33
CA ARG A 14 -15.60 -5.61 3.88
C ARG A 14 -15.38 -4.17 4.36
N ILE A 15 -14.49 -3.96 5.34
CA ILE A 15 -14.17 -2.62 5.85
C ILE A 15 -13.33 -1.89 4.80
N PRO A 16 -13.70 -0.65 4.41
CA PRO A 16 -12.96 0.12 3.43
C PRO A 16 -11.53 0.38 3.91
N PRO A 17 -10.52 0.38 3.02
CA PRO A 17 -9.12 0.55 3.41
C PRO A 17 -8.86 1.86 4.16
N ALA A 18 -9.61 2.92 3.84
CA ALA A 18 -9.53 4.19 4.55
C ALA A 18 -9.73 4.05 6.07
N VAL A 19 -10.73 3.28 6.49
CA VAL A 19 -11.04 3.06 7.90
C VAL A 19 -9.93 2.24 8.57
N LYS A 20 -9.37 1.26 7.87
CA LYS A 20 -8.24 0.47 8.37
C LYS A 20 -6.99 1.34 8.59
N LEU A 21 -6.71 2.26 7.67
CA LEU A 21 -5.59 3.19 7.78
C LEU A 21 -5.80 4.21 8.90
N ILE A 22 -7.01 4.75 9.06
CA ILE A 22 -7.36 5.62 10.19
C ILE A 22 -7.24 4.85 11.51
N ALA A 23 -7.67 3.59 11.56
CA ALA A 23 -7.52 2.74 12.74
C ALA A 23 -6.04 2.48 13.07
N LEU A 24 -5.19 2.25 12.06
CA LEU A 24 -3.74 2.11 12.25
C LEU A 24 -3.12 3.40 12.77
N PHE A 25 -3.52 4.54 12.23
CA PHE A 25 -3.09 5.86 12.71
C PHE A 25 -3.52 6.10 14.15
N GLY A 26 -4.80 5.85 14.47
CA GLY A 26 -5.32 5.96 15.84
C GLY A 26 -4.61 5.02 16.81
N LEU A 27 -4.36 3.77 16.41
CA LEU A 27 -3.58 2.81 17.19
C LEU A 27 -2.17 3.32 17.45
N SER A 28 -1.50 3.89 16.46
CA SER A 28 -0.17 4.50 16.61
C SER A 28 -0.18 5.61 17.66
N VAL A 29 -1.14 6.54 17.58
CA VAL A 29 -1.29 7.63 18.54
C VAL A 29 -1.54 7.09 19.96
N VAL A 30 -2.47 6.14 20.11
CA VAL A 30 -2.81 5.53 21.40
C VAL A 30 -1.59 4.84 22.04
N LEU A 31 -0.84 4.05 21.26
CA LEU A 31 0.36 3.36 21.73
C LEU A 31 1.48 4.31 22.18
N PHE A 32 1.57 5.49 21.57
CA PHE A 32 2.54 6.52 21.93
C PHE A 32 2.15 7.32 23.17
N ILE A 33 0.86 7.64 23.33
CA ILE A 33 0.35 8.37 24.50
C ILE A 33 0.42 7.49 25.76
N LEU A 34 0.18 6.18 25.61
CA LEU A 34 0.27 5.23 26.70
C LEU A 34 1.72 5.06 27.15
N LYS A 35 2.02 5.58 28.35
CA LYS A 35 3.30 5.40 29.05
C LYS A 35 3.27 4.25 30.07
N SER A 36 2.07 3.81 30.47
CA SER A 36 1.91 2.72 31.44
C SER A 36 2.05 1.35 30.75
N PRO A 37 2.95 0.47 31.25
CA PRO A 37 3.17 -0.85 30.66
C PRO A 37 1.94 -1.76 30.75
N ALA A 38 1.10 -1.60 31.78
CA ALA A 38 -0.14 -2.38 31.93
C ALA A 38 -1.13 -2.05 30.80
N ASN A 39 -1.35 -0.77 30.51
CA ASN A 39 -2.27 -0.34 29.47
C ASN A 39 -1.76 -0.70 28.07
N LEU A 40 -0.45 -0.63 27.85
CA LEU A 40 0.20 -1.12 26.63
C LEU A 40 -0.03 -2.61 26.42
N GLY A 41 0.05 -3.42 27.49
CA GLY A 41 -0.25 -4.84 27.45
C GLY A 41 -1.68 -5.14 27.01
N VAL A 42 -2.66 -4.41 27.55
CA VAL A 42 -4.08 -4.56 27.18
C VAL A 42 -4.32 -4.20 25.71
N VAL A 43 -3.76 -3.09 25.22
CA VAL A 43 -3.92 -2.71 23.81
C VAL A 43 -3.24 -3.71 22.88
N THR A 44 -2.03 -4.15 23.22
CA THR A 44 -1.27 -5.12 22.43
C THR A 44 -1.99 -6.47 22.37
N SER A 45 -2.54 -6.96 23.49
CA SER A 45 -3.29 -8.22 23.52
C SER A 45 -4.56 -8.14 22.68
N LEU A 46 -5.25 -7.00 22.68
CA LEU A 46 -6.43 -6.76 21.86
C LEU A 46 -6.07 -6.74 20.36
N VAL A 47 -4.95 -6.12 19.97
CA VAL A 47 -4.45 -6.14 18.58
C VAL A 47 -4.09 -7.56 18.14
N VAL A 48 -3.41 -8.33 18.99
CA VAL A 48 -3.05 -9.73 18.70
C VAL A 48 -4.30 -10.58 18.56
N ALA A 49 -5.24 -10.50 19.50
CA ALA A 49 -6.51 -11.23 19.45
C ALA A 49 -7.32 -10.86 18.20
N GLY A 50 -7.47 -9.56 17.92
CA GLY A 50 -8.16 -9.07 16.72
C GLY A 50 -7.49 -9.53 15.42
N SER A 51 -6.16 -9.58 15.38
CA SER A 51 -5.39 -10.06 14.23
C SER A 51 -5.57 -11.56 13.99
N LEU A 52 -5.57 -12.36 15.06
CA LEU A 52 -5.78 -13.80 15.00
C LEU A 52 -7.19 -14.16 14.54
N VAL A 53 -8.21 -13.42 15.01
CA VAL A 53 -9.61 -13.59 14.58
C VAL A 53 -9.81 -13.13 13.13
N SER A 54 -9.14 -12.04 12.73
CA SER A 54 -9.32 -11.46 11.39
C SER A 54 -8.62 -12.25 10.28
N SER A 55 -7.36 -12.61 10.48
CA SER A 55 -6.54 -13.23 9.44
C SER A 55 -5.34 -13.96 10.04
N ARG A 56 -5.53 -15.25 10.35
CA ARG A 56 -4.45 -16.12 10.83
C ARG A 56 -3.28 -16.20 9.83
N THR A 57 -3.56 -16.11 8.53
CA THR A 57 -2.55 -16.09 7.47
C THR A 57 -1.65 -14.86 7.55
N ALA A 58 -2.20 -13.69 7.90
CA ALA A 58 -1.40 -12.47 8.10
C ALA A 58 -0.42 -12.60 9.27
N VAL A 59 -0.85 -13.23 10.38
CA VAL A 59 0.03 -13.49 11.53
C VAL A 59 1.18 -14.43 11.16
N ILE A 60 0.88 -15.49 10.41
CA ILE A 60 1.91 -16.42 9.91
C ILE A 60 2.87 -15.71 8.97
N GLN A 61 2.37 -14.85 8.08
CA GLN A 61 3.20 -14.08 7.14
C GLN A 61 4.10 -13.07 7.88
N TRP A 62 3.57 -12.42 8.92
CA TRP A 62 4.34 -11.54 9.79
C TRP A 62 5.46 -12.32 10.50
N LEU A 63 5.15 -13.50 11.04
CA LEU A 63 6.15 -14.35 11.71
C LEU A 63 7.20 -14.91 10.73
N LYS A 64 6.81 -15.14 9.46
CA LYS A 64 7.71 -15.57 8.38
C LYS A 64 8.60 -14.43 7.86
N SER A 65 8.28 -13.18 8.19
CA SER A 65 9.04 -12.00 7.76
C SER A 65 10.32 -11.85 8.59
N TRP A 66 11.27 -12.76 8.36
CA TRP A 66 12.56 -12.81 9.07
C TRP A 66 13.31 -11.48 9.12
N PRO A 67 13.43 -10.70 8.01
CA PRO A 67 14.15 -9.42 8.06
C PRO A 67 13.50 -8.40 9.01
N LEU A 68 12.18 -8.41 9.08
CA LEU A 68 11.42 -7.51 9.95
C LEU A 68 11.63 -7.89 11.43
N LEU A 69 11.52 -9.17 11.75
CA LEU A 69 11.74 -9.67 13.11
C LEU A 69 13.18 -9.46 13.59
N LEU A 70 14.15 -9.64 12.70
CA LEU A 70 15.55 -9.34 12.99
C LEU A 70 15.73 -7.86 13.36
N THR A 71 15.13 -6.95 12.59
CA THR A 71 15.20 -5.51 12.86
C THR A 71 14.58 -5.16 14.22
N ILE A 72 13.40 -5.71 14.53
CA ILE A 72 12.74 -5.52 15.83
C ILE A 72 13.62 -6.05 16.96
N SER A 73 14.19 -7.24 16.80
CA SER A 73 15.05 -7.87 17.80
C SER A 73 16.28 -7.01 18.09
N VAL A 74 16.98 -6.52 17.06
CA VAL A 74 18.14 -5.64 17.22
C VAL A 74 17.79 -4.38 17.99
N VAL A 75 16.67 -3.72 17.65
CA VAL A 75 16.22 -2.51 18.34
C VAL A 75 15.89 -2.79 19.80
N VAL A 76 15.22 -3.91 20.09
CA VAL A 76 14.84 -4.29 21.47
C VAL A 76 16.07 -4.63 22.31
N VAL A 77 17.01 -5.39 21.76
CA VAL A 77 18.28 -5.73 22.45
C VAL A 77 19.09 -4.46 22.73
N TRP A 78 19.20 -3.57 21.75
CA TRP A 78 19.88 -2.28 21.92
C TRP A 78 19.21 -1.43 23.00
N THR A 79 17.88 -1.34 22.99
CA THR A 79 17.12 -0.58 23.99
C THR A 79 17.26 -1.17 25.39
N ALA A 80 17.29 -2.50 25.51
CA ALA A 80 17.48 -3.18 26.79
C ALA A 80 18.86 -2.90 27.38
N TYR A 81 19.89 -2.78 26.54
CA TYR A 81 21.24 -2.43 26.96
C TYR A 81 21.39 -0.95 27.30
N ALA A 82 20.78 -0.06 26.51
CA ALA A 82 20.98 1.38 26.61
C ALA A 82 20.15 2.05 27.73
N ASP A 83 18.93 1.55 28.00
CA ASP A 83 18.01 2.18 28.94
C ASP A 83 17.58 1.20 30.04
N SER A 84 16.67 0.28 29.70
CA SER A 84 16.14 -0.68 30.66
C SER A 84 15.38 -1.82 29.98
N VAL A 85 15.27 -2.95 30.65
CA VAL A 85 14.42 -4.08 30.22
C VAL A 85 12.96 -3.64 30.11
N GLN A 86 12.51 -2.73 30.98
CA GLN A 86 11.16 -2.19 30.93
C GLN A 86 10.92 -1.37 29.67
N ALA A 87 11.84 -0.46 29.30
CA ALA A 87 11.73 0.29 28.05
C ALA A 87 11.79 -0.62 26.81
N ALA A 88 12.64 -1.65 26.83
CA ALA A 88 12.72 -2.64 25.76
C ALA A 88 11.39 -3.37 25.55
N SER A 89 10.69 -3.75 26.62
CA SER A 89 9.37 -4.39 26.53
C SER A 89 8.30 -3.46 25.95
N ILE A 90 8.33 -2.17 26.29
CA ILE A 90 7.45 -1.14 25.72
C ILE A 90 7.69 -1.00 24.21
N VAL A 91 8.95 -0.93 23.79
CA VAL A 91 9.33 -0.84 22.37
C VAL A 91 8.89 -2.09 21.60
N LEU A 92 9.11 -3.28 22.17
CA LEU A 92 8.67 -4.54 21.59
C LEU A 92 7.15 -4.57 21.39
N MET A 93 6.38 -4.17 22.41
CA MET A 93 4.91 -4.11 22.32
C MET A 93 4.45 -3.12 21.24
N ARG A 94 5.05 -1.94 21.16
CA ARG A 94 4.71 -0.91 20.17
C ARG A 94 5.02 -1.35 18.75
N LEU A 95 6.26 -1.77 18.49
CA LEU A 95 6.67 -2.22 17.16
C LEU A 95 5.95 -3.50 16.76
N GLY A 96 5.81 -4.45 17.68
CA GLY A 96 5.10 -5.70 17.44
C GLY A 96 3.64 -5.48 17.07
N SER A 97 2.90 -4.71 17.86
CA SER A 97 1.48 -4.42 17.58
C SER A 97 1.28 -3.64 16.27
N LEU A 98 2.08 -2.59 16.03
CA LEU A 98 1.96 -1.79 14.80
C LEU A 98 2.30 -2.60 13.55
N THR A 99 3.42 -3.34 13.58
CA THR A 99 3.84 -4.12 12.41
C THR A 99 2.90 -5.30 12.17
N LEU A 100 2.36 -5.93 13.22
CA LEU A 100 1.36 -6.98 13.10
C LEU A 100 0.07 -6.43 12.48
N PHE A 101 -0.44 -5.30 12.99
CA PHE A 101 -1.66 -4.69 12.45
C PHE A 101 -1.46 -4.23 11.00
N ALA A 102 -0.30 -3.65 10.68
CA ALA A 102 0.07 -3.31 9.31
C ALA A 102 0.14 -4.53 8.38
N ALA A 103 0.65 -5.67 8.85
CA ALA A 103 0.66 -6.92 8.10
C ALA A 103 -0.77 -7.43 7.82
N VAL A 104 -1.69 -7.33 8.79
CA VAL A 104 -3.10 -7.65 8.60
C VAL A 104 -3.75 -6.73 7.55
N ILE A 105 -3.48 -5.42 7.61
CA ILE A 105 -4.01 -4.47 6.62
C ILE A 105 -3.48 -4.82 5.23
N THR A 106 -2.18 -5.10 5.11
CA THR A 106 -1.54 -5.45 3.83
C THR A 106 -2.10 -6.74 3.25
N ALA A 107 -2.32 -7.77 4.09
CA ALA A 107 -2.87 -9.05 3.66
C ALA A 107 -4.37 -8.96 3.32
N THR A 108 -5.11 -8.05 3.94
CA THR A 108 -6.57 -7.94 3.77
C THR A 108 -7.00 -6.86 2.78
N THR A 109 -6.05 -6.11 2.20
CA THR A 109 -6.34 -4.98 1.30
C THR A 109 -5.81 -5.26 -0.11
N PRO A 110 -6.69 -5.37 -1.12
CA PRO A 110 -6.28 -5.44 -2.52
C PRO A 110 -5.58 -4.17 -2.98
N ILE A 111 -4.57 -4.31 -3.84
CA ILE A 111 -3.78 -3.16 -4.34
C ILE A 111 -4.65 -2.10 -5.03
N GLY A 112 -5.68 -2.51 -5.77
CA GLY A 112 -6.61 -1.59 -6.44
C GLY A 112 -7.38 -0.71 -5.46
N GLN A 113 -7.97 -1.32 -4.41
CA GLN A 113 -8.70 -0.57 -3.38
C GLN A 113 -7.79 0.37 -2.58
N PHE A 114 -6.52 -0.01 -2.41
CA PHE A 114 -5.51 0.83 -1.75
C PHE A 114 -5.21 2.08 -2.59
N ILE A 115 -4.99 1.93 -3.89
CA ILE A 115 -4.77 3.03 -4.83
C ILE A 115 -6.00 3.96 -4.87
N ASP A 116 -7.21 3.40 -4.92
CA ASP A 116 -8.45 4.18 -4.89
C ASP A 116 -8.59 4.99 -3.59
N THR A 117 -8.19 4.42 -2.47
CA THR A 117 -8.24 5.07 -1.16
C THR A 117 -7.27 6.24 -1.07
N ILE A 118 -6.01 6.04 -1.49
CA ILE A 118 -5.00 7.11 -1.55
C ILE A 118 -5.46 8.22 -2.49
N THR A 119 -6.02 7.86 -3.64
CA THR A 119 -6.58 8.82 -4.60
C THR A 119 -7.69 9.67 -3.96
N LYS A 120 -8.65 9.04 -3.27
CA LYS A 120 -9.72 9.77 -2.59
C LYS A 120 -9.18 10.67 -1.48
N ALA A 121 -8.14 10.24 -0.77
CA ALA A 121 -7.48 11.04 0.26
C ALA A 121 -6.68 12.23 -0.31
N ALA A 122 -6.26 12.18 -1.57
CA ALA A 122 -5.59 13.27 -2.26
C ALA A 122 -6.56 14.37 -2.75
N ARG A 123 -7.85 14.06 -2.94
CA ARG A 123 -8.89 15.03 -3.37
C ARG A 123 -9.02 16.29 -2.49
N PRO A 124 -9.01 16.25 -1.15
CA PRO A 124 -9.07 17.48 -0.36
C PRO A 124 -7.85 18.40 -0.55
N PHE A 125 -6.68 17.87 -0.95
CA PHE A 125 -5.55 18.72 -1.33
C PHE A 125 -5.80 19.47 -2.66
N GLU A 126 -6.71 18.98 -3.52
CA GLU A 126 -7.17 19.70 -4.71
C GLU A 126 -7.97 20.95 -4.33
N ALA A 127 -8.71 20.92 -3.22
CA ALA A 127 -9.48 22.07 -2.73
C ALA A 127 -8.60 23.22 -2.20
N ILE A 128 -7.32 22.96 -1.92
CA ILE A 128 -6.36 23.94 -1.39
C ILE A 128 -5.62 24.70 -2.53
N GLY A 129 -5.87 24.35 -3.80
CA GLY A 129 -5.48 25.19 -4.95
C GLY A 129 -4.03 25.11 -5.40
N ILE A 130 -3.31 24.00 -5.12
CA ILE A 130 -1.91 23.78 -5.53
C ILE A 130 -1.78 23.42 -7.04
N GLY A 131 -2.85 23.50 -7.82
CA GLY A 131 -2.85 23.27 -9.26
C GLY A 131 -4.27 23.23 -9.82
N ASN A 132 -4.40 23.26 -11.15
CA ASN A 132 -5.71 23.24 -11.81
C ASN A 132 -6.38 21.88 -11.54
N ALA A 133 -7.41 21.85 -10.68
CA ALA A 133 -8.01 20.62 -10.16
C ALA A 133 -8.49 19.64 -11.25
N ARG A 134 -8.84 20.17 -12.43
CA ARG A 134 -9.26 19.38 -13.59
C ARG A 134 -8.12 18.55 -14.19
N ASP A 135 -6.91 19.08 -14.24
CA ASP A 135 -5.74 18.39 -14.80
C ASP A 135 -5.21 17.31 -13.84
N ILE A 136 -5.25 17.60 -12.54
CA ILE A 136 -4.89 16.64 -11.49
C ILE A 136 -5.88 15.46 -11.48
N GLY A 137 -7.18 15.75 -11.54
CA GLY A 137 -8.23 14.72 -11.62
C GLY A 137 -8.09 13.84 -12.88
N LEU A 138 -7.74 14.45 -14.02
CA LEU A 138 -7.44 13.72 -15.25
C LEU A 138 -6.20 12.82 -15.10
N ALA A 139 -5.10 13.36 -14.56
CA ALA A 139 -3.86 12.62 -14.36
C ALA A 139 -4.06 11.41 -13.43
N ILE A 140 -4.76 11.58 -12.31
CA ILE A 140 -5.03 10.50 -11.37
C ILE A 140 -5.98 9.46 -11.98
N GLY A 141 -7.01 9.89 -12.70
CA GLY A 141 -7.92 8.99 -13.42
C GLY A 141 -7.19 8.12 -14.46
N LEU A 142 -6.24 8.70 -15.18
CA LEU A 142 -5.36 7.97 -16.11
C LEU A 142 -4.49 6.96 -15.34
N VAL A 143 -3.85 7.36 -14.24
CA VAL A 143 -3.02 6.44 -13.43
C VAL A 143 -3.82 5.23 -12.95
N ILE A 144 -5.01 5.42 -12.39
CA ILE A 144 -5.86 4.31 -11.91
C ILE A 144 -6.19 3.33 -13.06
N ARG A 145 -6.44 3.85 -14.27
CA ARG A 145 -6.72 3.03 -15.44
C ARG A 145 -5.49 2.32 -16.00
N PHE A 146 -4.31 2.97 -15.97
CA PHE A 146 -3.08 2.42 -16.55
C PHE A 146 -2.34 1.44 -15.64
N VAL A 147 -2.39 1.61 -14.32
CA VAL A 147 -1.76 0.66 -13.39
C VAL A 147 -2.14 -0.81 -13.67
N PRO A 148 -3.43 -1.18 -13.82
CA PRO A 148 -3.79 -2.57 -14.11
C PRO A 148 -3.33 -3.01 -15.51
N GLU A 149 -3.33 -2.11 -16.50
CA GLU A 149 -2.85 -2.39 -17.86
C GLU A 149 -1.33 -2.67 -17.88
N VAL A 150 -0.54 -1.82 -17.24
CA VAL A 150 0.91 -1.99 -17.09
C VAL A 150 1.21 -3.30 -16.37
N ASN A 151 0.46 -3.63 -15.31
CA ASN A 151 0.63 -4.91 -14.62
C ASN A 151 0.30 -6.11 -15.52
N ALA A 152 -0.76 -6.05 -16.33
CA ALA A 152 -1.08 -7.11 -17.28
C ALA A 152 0.03 -7.30 -18.34
N ARG A 153 0.60 -6.20 -18.83
CA ARG A 153 1.70 -6.18 -19.79
C ARG A 153 3.00 -6.74 -19.20
N TYR A 154 3.31 -6.37 -17.95
CA TYR A 154 4.44 -6.96 -17.22
C TYR A 154 4.32 -8.47 -17.15
N ARG A 155 3.12 -8.97 -16.84
CA ARG A 155 2.86 -10.40 -16.73
C ARG A 155 2.97 -11.14 -18.06
N SER A 156 2.47 -10.56 -19.16
CA SER A 156 2.61 -11.18 -20.48
C SER A 156 4.08 -11.28 -20.89
N VAL A 157 4.87 -10.23 -20.62
CA VAL A 157 6.32 -10.22 -20.86
C VAL A 157 7.01 -11.28 -19.98
N ALA A 158 6.67 -11.34 -18.69
CA ALA A 158 7.22 -12.33 -17.77
C ALA A 158 6.90 -13.78 -18.19
N GLU A 159 5.66 -14.03 -18.63
CA GLU A 159 5.22 -15.33 -19.12
C GLU A 159 5.92 -15.70 -20.43
N ALA A 160 6.12 -14.75 -21.35
CA ALA A 160 6.86 -14.97 -22.60
C ALA A 160 8.35 -15.28 -22.34
N HIS A 161 8.98 -14.60 -21.38
CA HIS A 161 10.35 -14.92 -20.96
C HIS A 161 10.46 -16.32 -20.37
N ARG A 162 9.49 -16.70 -19.53
CA ARG A 162 9.42 -18.04 -18.94
C ARG A 162 9.23 -19.13 -20.01
N ALA A 163 8.38 -18.90 -21.00
CA ALA A 163 8.16 -19.83 -22.11
C ALA A 163 9.42 -19.99 -23.00
N ARG A 164 10.22 -18.94 -23.15
CA ARG A 164 11.48 -18.96 -23.92
C ARG A 164 12.68 -19.48 -23.11
N GLY A 165 12.50 -19.85 -21.84
CA GLY A 165 13.60 -20.25 -20.96
C GLY A 165 14.63 -19.16 -20.69
N LEU A 166 14.29 -17.89 -20.96
CA LEU A 166 15.21 -16.76 -20.80
C LEU A 166 15.29 -16.36 -19.32
N LYS A 167 16.52 -16.11 -18.84
CA LYS A 167 16.73 -15.54 -17.49
C LYS A 167 16.05 -14.17 -17.41
N MET A 168 15.20 -13.97 -16.42
CA MET A 168 14.61 -12.66 -16.13
C MET A 168 15.70 -11.70 -15.65
N ARG A 169 16.26 -10.93 -16.59
CA ARG A 169 17.12 -9.79 -16.27
C ARG A 169 16.27 -8.53 -16.27
N LEU A 170 16.53 -7.65 -15.31
CA LEU A 170 15.75 -6.44 -15.11
C LEU A 170 15.70 -5.57 -16.39
N SER A 171 16.84 -5.43 -17.08
CA SER A 171 16.93 -4.69 -18.34
C SER A 171 16.05 -5.28 -19.45
N THR A 172 15.99 -6.61 -19.58
CA THR A 172 15.25 -7.29 -20.63
C THR A 172 13.74 -7.17 -20.46
N VAL A 173 13.25 -6.93 -19.23
CA VAL A 173 11.83 -6.71 -18.94
C VAL A 173 11.48 -5.22 -18.95
N ILE A 174 12.31 -4.36 -18.36
CA ILE A 174 12.01 -2.93 -18.24
C ILE A 174 12.02 -2.23 -19.60
N VAL A 175 13.01 -2.50 -20.45
CA VAL A 175 13.12 -1.84 -21.77
C VAL A 175 11.84 -1.98 -22.61
N PRO A 176 11.31 -3.20 -22.89
CA PRO A 176 10.08 -3.34 -23.67
C PRO A 176 8.84 -2.82 -22.96
N MET A 177 8.85 -2.78 -21.62
CA MET A 177 7.77 -2.17 -20.84
C MET A 177 7.74 -0.66 -21.02
N VAL A 178 8.89 0.02 -20.86
CA VAL A 178 9.00 1.48 -21.01
C VAL A 178 8.63 1.90 -22.43
N ILE A 179 9.17 1.24 -23.45
CA ILE A 179 8.85 1.54 -24.85
C ILE A 179 7.33 1.42 -25.09
N GLY A 180 6.71 0.36 -24.61
CA GLY A 180 5.28 0.17 -24.75
C GLY A 180 4.44 1.19 -23.99
N THR A 181 4.85 1.57 -22.78
CA THR A 181 4.16 2.60 -22.00
C THR A 181 4.28 3.98 -22.65
N LEU A 182 5.43 4.32 -23.24
CA LEU A 182 5.61 5.56 -24.00
C LEU A 182 4.73 5.58 -25.25
N GLN A 183 4.68 4.48 -26.00
CA GLN A 183 3.82 4.38 -27.18
C GLN A 183 2.33 4.54 -26.82
N SER A 184 1.88 3.89 -25.75
CA SER A 184 0.52 4.08 -25.24
C SER A 184 0.28 5.54 -24.84
N ALA A 185 1.23 6.17 -24.14
CA ALA A 185 1.13 7.58 -23.75
C ALA A 185 0.98 8.51 -24.95
N ASP A 186 1.73 8.28 -26.04
CA ASP A 186 1.64 9.05 -27.28
C ASP A 186 0.28 8.86 -27.96
N GLU A 187 -0.23 7.62 -28.03
CA GLU A 187 -1.57 7.34 -28.57
C GLU A 187 -2.67 8.05 -27.78
N ILE A 188 -2.59 8.07 -26.45
CA ILE A 188 -3.55 8.75 -25.57
C ILE A 188 -3.43 10.27 -25.71
N ALA A 189 -2.22 10.82 -25.77
CA ALA A 189 -2.00 12.24 -25.95
C ALA A 189 -2.62 12.71 -27.28
N ASN A 190 -2.38 11.98 -28.36
CA ASN A 190 -2.99 12.24 -29.67
C ASN A 190 -4.52 12.16 -29.61
N ALA A 191 -5.09 11.20 -28.88
CA ALA A 191 -6.53 11.09 -28.70
C ALA A 191 -7.13 12.23 -27.85
N ILE A 192 -6.42 12.71 -26.83
CA ILE A 192 -6.81 13.86 -26.01
C ILE A 192 -6.81 15.15 -26.86
N ASP A 193 -5.77 15.35 -27.68
CA ASP A 193 -5.66 16.50 -28.57
C ASP A 193 -6.73 16.47 -29.67
N ALA A 194 -7.03 15.31 -30.26
CA ALA A 194 -8.11 15.13 -31.23
C ALA A 194 -9.50 15.44 -30.65
N ARG A 195 -9.69 15.25 -29.33
CA ARG A 195 -10.93 15.60 -28.61
C ARG A 195 -11.01 17.07 -28.17
N CYS A 196 -10.05 17.92 -28.55
CA CYS A 196 -10.00 19.35 -28.23
C CYS A 196 -9.99 19.68 -26.72
N ILE A 197 -9.60 18.76 -25.84
CA ILE A 197 -9.51 19.03 -24.39
C ILE A 197 -8.49 20.15 -24.10
N ARG A 198 -7.45 20.26 -24.94
CA ARG A 198 -6.43 21.32 -24.87
C ARG A 198 -6.93 22.70 -25.34
N ASN A 199 -7.93 22.77 -26.24
CA ASN A 199 -8.33 24.02 -26.90
C ASN A 199 -9.28 24.90 -26.08
N GLU A 200 -9.92 24.38 -25.03
CA GLU A 200 -10.65 25.23 -24.07
C GLU A 200 -9.71 26.12 -23.24
N LEU A 201 -8.45 25.71 -23.04
CA LEU A 201 -7.45 26.43 -22.23
C LEU A 201 -7.01 27.78 -22.83
N ARG A 202 -7.17 27.99 -24.14
CA ARG A 202 -6.75 29.22 -24.82
C ARG A 202 -7.89 30.24 -24.99
N LYS A 203 -9.14 29.85 -24.72
CA LYS A 203 -10.31 30.75 -24.87
C LYS A 203 -10.73 31.46 -23.58
N GLN A 204 -10.12 31.11 -22.44
CA GLN A 204 -10.39 31.73 -21.13
C GLN A 204 -9.29 32.66 -20.61
N ASN A 205 -8.19 32.82 -21.35
CA ASN A 205 -7.24 33.93 -21.19
C ASN A 205 -7.45 34.95 -22.31
#